data_AF-A0A6J4E730-F1
#
_entry.id   AF-A0A6J4E730-F1
#
_cell.length_a   1.000
_cell.length_b   1.000
_cell.length_c   1.000
_cell.angle_alpha   90.00
_cell.angle_beta   90.00
_cell.angle_gamma   90.00
#
_symmetry.space_group_name_H-M   'P 1'
#
loop_
_entity.id
_entity.type
_entity.pdbx_description
1 polymer ?
#
loop_
_entity_poly.entity_id
_entity_poly.type
_entity_poly.pdbx_seq_one_letter_code
_entity_poly.pdbx_strand_id
1 'polypeptide(L)'
;MHKITPFLLTSALALICLPSHAQDEVYSCDAGYFPSEGKFSQLYTVVGKHQTHFFKDDERCPESEGCMRKAYVIEGDEVLVNKIEGDWACAWYQGKKRETVGWIVLENLAPAADPLPASTDWLGSWKARAGSITIEQPGQEPGLHVTGDATWGSGASTHIGQIDATLKPQGRYAMTRDGDGKYDCAVEYTRIGRFLIVDDNNNCGGMNVSFDGVYVRE
;
A
#
# COMPACT_ATOMS: atom_id res chain seq x y z
N MET A 1 -41.92 -9.59 -74.48
CA MET A 1 -41.20 -8.75 -73.50
C MET A 1 -41.52 -9.26 -72.10
N HIS A 2 -40.67 -10.08 -71.50
CA HIS A 2 -40.77 -10.48 -70.08
C HIS A 2 -39.34 -10.37 -69.52
N LYS A 3 -39.15 -9.44 -68.57
CA LYS A 3 -37.84 -9.15 -67.95
C LYS A 3 -37.71 -9.99 -66.68
N ILE A 4 -36.62 -10.74 -66.60
CA ILE A 4 -36.17 -11.45 -65.39
C ILE A 4 -35.23 -10.51 -64.65
N THR A 5 -35.47 -10.31 -63.35
CA THR A 5 -34.63 -9.48 -62.47
C THR A 5 -33.98 -10.41 -61.45
N PRO A 6 -32.63 -10.42 -61.29
CA PRO A 6 -31.98 -11.28 -60.32
C PRO A 6 -31.99 -10.63 -58.93
N PHE A 7 -32.28 -11.43 -57.91
CA PHE A 7 -32.23 -11.05 -56.51
C PHE A 7 -30.80 -11.29 -56.00
N LEU A 8 -30.10 -10.23 -55.57
CA LEU A 8 -28.83 -10.34 -54.87
C LEU A 8 -29.10 -10.32 -53.36
N LEU A 9 -28.86 -11.44 -52.68
CA LEU A 9 -28.80 -11.50 -51.22
C LEU A 9 -27.44 -10.97 -50.75
N THR A 10 -27.41 -9.80 -50.11
CA THR A 10 -26.26 -9.32 -49.34
C THR A 10 -26.40 -9.78 -47.89
N SER A 11 -25.55 -10.71 -47.45
CA SER A 11 -25.45 -11.17 -46.07
C SER A 11 -24.57 -10.20 -45.27
N ALA A 12 -25.16 -9.43 -44.35
CA ALA A 12 -24.42 -8.56 -43.45
C ALA A 12 -24.02 -9.34 -42.19
N LEU A 13 -22.72 -9.62 -42.04
CA LEU A 13 -22.14 -10.22 -40.84
C LEU A 13 -21.94 -9.09 -39.81
N ALA A 14 -22.82 -8.99 -38.82
CA ALA A 14 -22.66 -8.04 -37.71
C ALA A 14 -21.64 -8.59 -36.71
N LEU A 15 -20.42 -8.05 -36.75
CA LEU A 15 -19.40 -8.31 -35.73
C LEU A 15 -19.82 -7.57 -34.45
N ILE A 16 -20.41 -8.30 -33.49
CA ILE A 16 -20.73 -7.76 -32.17
C ILE A 16 -19.41 -7.72 -31.38
N CYS A 17 -18.75 -6.56 -31.36
CA CYS A 17 -17.73 -6.28 -30.36
C CYS A 17 -18.42 -6.23 -28.99
N LEU A 18 -18.34 -7.32 -28.23
CA LEU A 18 -18.67 -7.28 -26.82
C LEU A 18 -17.62 -6.38 -26.12
N PRO A 19 -18.02 -5.35 -25.38
CA PRO A 19 -17.09 -4.62 -24.54
C PRO A 19 -16.55 -5.60 -23.49
N SER A 20 -15.24 -5.80 -23.47
CA SER A 20 -14.57 -6.50 -22.38
C SER A 20 -14.71 -5.62 -21.14
N HIS A 21 -15.60 -5.99 -20.22
CA HIS A 21 -15.73 -5.29 -18.94
C HIS A 21 -14.51 -5.59 -18.08
N ALA A 22 -13.46 -4.77 -18.22
CA ALA A 22 -12.49 -4.56 -17.15
C ALA A 22 -13.18 -3.71 -16.07
N GLN A 23 -14.00 -4.35 -15.23
CA GLN A 23 -14.70 -3.70 -14.10
C GLN A 23 -14.16 -4.13 -12.73
N ASP A 24 -13.13 -4.99 -12.67
CA ASP A 24 -12.59 -5.49 -11.40
C ASP A 24 -11.59 -4.54 -10.71
N GLU A 25 -11.00 -3.57 -11.41
CA GLU A 25 -9.95 -2.73 -10.79
C GLU A 25 -10.47 -1.69 -9.78
N VAL A 26 -11.75 -1.33 -9.82
CA VAL A 26 -12.29 -0.27 -8.95
C VAL A 26 -12.34 -0.71 -7.47
N TYR A 27 -12.54 -2.02 -7.22
CA TYR A 27 -12.74 -2.57 -5.87
C TYR A 27 -11.52 -3.32 -5.30
N SER A 28 -10.34 -3.19 -5.89
CA SER A 28 -9.14 -3.81 -5.29
C SER A 28 -8.73 -3.09 -3.99
N CYS A 29 -8.32 -3.87 -2.98
CA CYS A 29 -7.71 -3.41 -1.74
C CYS A 29 -6.36 -4.13 -1.54
N ASP A 30 -5.49 -3.97 -2.54
CA ASP A 30 -4.17 -4.58 -2.55
C ASP A 30 -3.22 -3.93 -1.53
N ALA A 31 -2.36 -4.75 -0.92
CA ALA A 31 -1.38 -4.30 0.06
C ALA A 31 -0.34 -3.34 -0.53
N GLY A 32 -0.04 -3.46 -1.83
CA GLY A 32 0.90 -2.61 -2.57
C GLY A 32 0.43 -1.17 -2.78
N TYR A 33 -0.87 -0.87 -2.63
CA TYR A 33 -1.34 0.51 -2.66
C TYR A 33 -0.90 1.31 -1.43
N PHE A 34 -0.68 0.67 -0.29
CA PHE A 34 -0.24 1.40 0.91
C PHE A 34 1.12 2.07 0.76
N PRO A 35 2.18 1.41 0.25
CA PRO A 35 3.43 2.09 -0.08
C PRO A 35 3.29 3.05 -1.26
N SER A 36 2.86 2.56 -2.43
CA SER A 36 2.82 3.37 -3.67
C SER A 36 1.88 4.59 -3.63
N GLU A 37 0.88 4.55 -2.76
CA GLU A 37 -0.09 5.64 -2.55
C GLU A 37 -0.06 6.17 -1.11
N GLY A 38 1.03 5.94 -0.38
CA GLY A 38 1.17 6.22 1.05
C GLY A 38 0.75 7.62 1.49
N LYS A 39 0.97 8.62 0.64
CA LYS A 39 0.59 10.02 0.87
C LYS A 39 -0.93 10.26 0.99
N PHE A 40 -1.76 9.36 0.47
CA PHE A 40 -3.22 9.43 0.57
C PHE A 40 -3.77 8.68 1.77
N SER A 41 -2.94 7.88 2.44
CA SER A 41 -3.32 7.14 3.63
C SER A 41 -3.64 8.07 4.80
N GLN A 42 -4.63 7.67 5.58
CA GLN A 42 -5.10 8.40 6.76
C GLN A 42 -5.25 7.44 7.95
N LEU A 43 -5.08 7.96 9.16
CA LEU A 43 -5.25 7.16 10.37
C LEU A 43 -6.72 7.12 10.78
N TYR A 44 -7.22 5.92 11.08
CA TYR A 44 -8.55 5.69 11.63
C TYR A 44 -8.45 4.84 12.89
N THR A 45 -9.40 5.04 13.79
CA THR A 45 -9.58 4.20 14.98
C THR A 45 -10.88 3.43 14.85
N VAL A 46 -10.87 2.16 15.27
CA VAL A 46 -12.07 1.35 15.35
C VAL A 46 -12.93 1.82 16.52
N VAL A 47 -14.18 2.15 16.26
CA VAL A 47 -15.16 2.63 17.25
C VAL A 47 -16.33 1.66 17.45
N GLY A 48 -16.41 0.61 16.64
CA GLY A 48 -17.40 -0.46 16.81
C GLY A 48 -17.16 -1.27 18.09
N LYS A 49 -18.22 -1.52 18.87
CA LYS A 49 -18.16 -2.29 20.14
C LYS A 49 -18.05 -3.81 19.96
N HIS A 50 -17.97 -4.26 18.71
CA HIS A 50 -17.89 -5.67 18.32
C HIS A 50 -16.65 -5.89 17.47
N GLN A 51 -16.30 -7.16 17.25
CA GLN A 51 -15.22 -7.52 16.32
C GLN A 51 -15.57 -7.00 14.92
N THR A 52 -14.73 -6.12 14.38
CA THR A 52 -14.88 -5.60 13.03
C THR A 52 -13.97 -6.42 12.13
N HIS A 53 -14.57 -7.31 11.34
CA HIS A 53 -13.86 -8.26 10.49
C HIS A 53 -13.33 -7.61 9.22
N PHE A 54 -12.19 -8.11 8.74
CA PHE A 54 -11.69 -7.84 7.39
C PHE A 54 -12.41 -8.71 6.37
N PHE A 55 -12.54 -8.18 5.16
CA PHE A 55 -13.11 -8.84 4.00
C PHE A 55 -12.03 -8.95 2.92
N LYS A 56 -12.17 -9.97 2.06
CA LYS A 56 -11.30 -10.15 0.90
C LYS A 56 -11.53 -9.05 -0.14
N ASP A 57 -10.63 -8.97 -1.11
CA ASP A 57 -10.64 -8.04 -2.23
C ASP A 57 -10.63 -8.78 -3.59
N ASP A 58 -10.91 -10.08 -3.59
CA ASP A 58 -11.07 -10.90 -4.79
C ASP A 58 -12.51 -10.86 -5.34
N GLU A 59 -12.77 -11.61 -6.41
CA GLU A 59 -13.99 -11.52 -7.22
C GLU A 59 -15.28 -11.36 -6.38
N ARG A 60 -15.95 -10.21 -6.56
CA ARG A 60 -17.23 -9.81 -5.94
C ARG A 60 -17.19 -9.56 -4.42
N CYS A 61 -16.00 -9.55 -3.82
CA CYS A 61 -15.80 -9.04 -2.48
C CYS A 61 -15.58 -7.51 -2.51
N PRO A 62 -16.00 -6.78 -1.46
CA PRO A 62 -16.37 -7.27 -0.11
C PRO A 62 -17.85 -7.64 0.09
N GLU A 63 -18.73 -7.43 -0.89
CA GLU A 63 -20.19 -7.51 -0.69
C GLU A 63 -20.79 -8.92 -0.72
N SER A 64 -20.10 -9.88 -1.35
CA SER A 64 -20.64 -11.24 -1.52
C SER A 64 -20.55 -12.11 -0.26
N GLU A 65 -21.38 -13.16 -0.22
CA GLU A 65 -21.29 -14.18 0.82
C GLU A 65 -19.91 -14.87 0.80
N GLY A 66 -19.30 -15.07 1.98
CA GLY A 66 -18.00 -15.72 2.12
C GLY A 66 -16.78 -14.80 1.95
N CYS A 67 -16.99 -13.49 1.75
CA CYS A 67 -15.92 -12.49 1.72
C CYS A 67 -15.32 -12.21 3.10
N MET A 68 -16.10 -12.40 4.17
CA MET A 68 -15.64 -12.16 5.54
C MET A 68 -14.50 -13.10 5.94
N ARG A 69 -13.42 -12.54 6.47
CA ARG A 69 -12.24 -13.26 6.96
C ARG A 69 -12.31 -13.43 8.47
N LYS A 70 -11.53 -14.39 8.98
CA LYS A 70 -11.38 -14.59 10.43
C LYS A 70 -10.59 -13.47 11.12
N ALA A 71 -9.80 -12.70 10.38
CA ALA A 71 -9.06 -11.57 10.92
C ALA A 71 -10.03 -10.42 11.22
N TYR A 72 -9.85 -9.79 12.37
CA TYR A 72 -10.67 -8.67 12.83
C TYR A 72 -9.82 -7.73 13.67
N VAL A 73 -10.37 -6.54 13.88
CA VAL A 73 -9.93 -5.54 14.85
C VAL A 73 -11.04 -5.25 15.85
N ILE A 74 -10.68 -4.66 16.98
CA ILE A 74 -11.60 -4.31 18.06
C ILE A 74 -11.54 -2.82 18.38
N GLU A 75 -12.51 -2.33 19.15
CA GLU A 75 -12.56 -0.94 19.60
C GLU A 75 -11.20 -0.45 20.14
N GLY A 76 -10.74 0.70 19.63
CA GLY A 76 -9.47 1.33 19.97
C GLY A 76 -8.28 0.88 19.12
N ASP A 77 -8.39 -0.18 18.30
CA ASP A 77 -7.36 -0.51 17.32
C ASP A 77 -7.24 0.61 16.28
N GLU A 78 -6.00 0.92 15.90
CA GLU A 78 -5.69 1.87 14.83
C GLU A 78 -5.35 1.15 13.52
N VAL A 79 -5.94 1.64 12.44
CA VAL A 79 -5.71 1.18 11.07
C VAL A 79 -5.31 2.35 10.17
N LEU A 80 -4.50 2.08 9.16
CA LEU A 80 -4.34 3.00 8.04
C LEU A 80 -5.44 2.72 7.02
N VAL A 81 -6.11 3.75 6.54
CA VAL A 81 -7.06 3.66 5.43
C VAL A 81 -6.47 4.38 4.24
N ASN A 82 -6.30 3.67 3.12
CA ASN A 82 -5.78 4.24 1.88
C ASN A 82 -6.89 4.69 0.93
N LYS A 83 -8.03 3.97 0.93
CA LYS A 83 -9.16 4.23 0.04
C LYS A 83 -10.49 3.95 0.74
N ILE A 84 -11.54 4.67 0.37
CA ILE A 84 -12.92 4.44 0.81
C ILE A 84 -13.79 4.28 -0.44
N GLU A 85 -14.58 3.21 -0.49
CA GLU A 85 -15.53 2.92 -1.58
C GLU A 85 -16.88 2.53 -0.97
N GLY A 86 -17.88 3.40 -1.11
CA GLY A 86 -19.19 3.21 -0.48
C GLY A 86 -19.08 3.03 1.05
N ASP A 87 -19.61 1.91 1.55
CA ASP A 87 -19.61 1.57 2.98
C ASP A 87 -18.31 0.85 3.43
N TRP A 88 -17.30 0.78 2.57
CA TRP A 88 -16.07 0.03 2.80
C TRP A 88 -14.83 0.92 2.81
N ALA A 89 -13.90 0.63 3.71
CA ALA A 89 -12.56 1.22 3.76
C ALA A 89 -11.52 0.15 3.45
N CYS A 90 -10.57 0.44 2.57
CA CYS A 90 -9.41 -0.41 2.35
C CYS A 90 -8.39 -0.11 3.46
N ALA A 91 -8.19 -1.07 4.35
CA ALA A 91 -7.48 -0.85 5.60
C ALA A 91 -6.26 -1.76 5.76
N TRP A 92 -5.18 -1.20 6.32
CA TRP A 92 -4.02 -1.90 6.83
C TRP A 92 -4.05 -1.89 8.35
N TYR A 93 -3.99 -3.08 8.95
CA TYR A 93 -3.79 -3.26 10.38
C TYR A 93 -2.48 -4.01 10.65
N GLN A 94 -1.63 -3.43 11.48
CA GLN A 94 -0.45 -4.11 12.00
C GLN A 94 -0.70 -4.55 13.45
N GLY A 95 -1.01 -5.84 13.62
CA GLY A 95 -1.04 -6.47 14.94
C GLY A 95 0.36 -6.84 15.43
N LYS A 96 0.44 -7.37 16.65
CA LYS A 96 1.73 -7.75 17.30
C LYS A 96 2.54 -8.81 16.53
N LYS A 97 1.88 -9.64 15.71
CA LYS A 97 2.52 -10.80 15.04
C LYS A 97 2.31 -10.84 13.53
N ARG A 98 1.30 -10.13 13.02
CA ARG A 98 0.84 -10.25 11.64
C ARG A 98 0.28 -8.92 11.17
N GLU A 99 0.62 -8.59 9.93
CA GLU A 99 -0.08 -7.59 9.14
C GLU A 99 -1.41 -8.19 8.64
N THR A 100 -2.40 -7.34 8.40
CA THR A 100 -3.67 -7.69 7.77
C THR A 100 -4.11 -6.52 6.91
N VAL A 101 -4.30 -6.79 5.62
CA VAL A 101 -4.86 -5.83 4.66
C VAL A 101 -6.15 -6.39 4.12
N GLY A 102 -7.16 -5.54 3.95
CA GLY A 102 -8.41 -5.88 3.27
C GLY A 102 -9.48 -4.83 3.51
N TRP A 103 -10.66 -5.09 2.95
CA TRP A 103 -11.83 -4.25 3.15
C TRP A 103 -12.37 -4.36 4.58
N ILE A 104 -12.82 -3.25 5.15
CA ILE A 104 -13.45 -3.20 6.47
C ILE A 104 -14.65 -2.25 6.41
N VAL A 105 -15.70 -2.53 7.19
CA VAL A 105 -16.92 -1.70 7.19
C VAL A 105 -16.61 -0.32 7.78
N LEU A 106 -16.85 0.73 6.99
CA LEU A 106 -16.52 2.11 7.31
C LEU A 106 -17.26 2.63 8.55
N GLU A 107 -18.51 2.20 8.77
CA GLU A 107 -19.33 2.65 9.91
C GLU A 107 -18.70 2.34 11.28
N ASN A 108 -17.80 1.35 11.33
CA ASN A 108 -17.09 0.96 12.53
C ASN A 108 -15.77 1.71 12.73
N LEU A 109 -15.46 2.68 11.87
CA LEU A 109 -14.25 3.49 11.91
C LEU A 109 -14.59 4.96 12.15
N ALA A 110 -13.70 5.66 12.84
CA ALA A 110 -13.69 7.11 12.93
C ALA A 110 -12.30 7.65 12.54
N PRO A 111 -12.21 8.79 11.84
CA PRO A 111 -10.93 9.45 11.61
C PRO A 111 -10.22 9.69 12.95
N ALA A 112 -8.95 9.31 13.01
CA ALA A 112 -8.11 9.48 14.19
C ALA A 112 -7.28 10.77 14.09
N ALA A 113 -6.89 11.31 15.23
CA ALA A 113 -5.95 12.42 15.26
C ALA A 113 -4.56 11.94 14.83
N ASP A 114 -3.98 12.61 13.85
CA ASP A 114 -2.61 12.36 13.38
C ASP A 114 -1.88 13.71 13.25
N PRO A 115 -1.42 14.29 14.38
CA PRO A 115 -0.69 15.56 14.36
C PRO A 115 0.62 15.42 13.57
N LEU A 116 1.14 16.54 13.05
CA LEU A 116 2.43 16.51 12.36
C LEU A 116 3.52 15.98 13.29
N PRO A 117 4.32 14.97 12.85
CA PRO A 117 5.35 14.39 13.69
C PRO A 117 6.48 15.39 13.93
N ALA A 118 7.00 15.41 15.15
CA ALA A 118 8.27 16.04 15.47
C ALA A 118 9.43 15.19 14.91
N SER A 119 10.62 15.79 14.76
CA SER A 119 11.80 15.05 14.26
C SER A 119 12.13 13.81 15.11
N THR A 120 11.87 13.84 16.41
CA THR A 120 12.07 12.69 17.31
C THR A 120 11.12 11.52 17.04
N ASP A 121 9.96 11.77 16.41
CA ASP A 121 8.97 10.73 16.11
C ASP A 121 9.37 9.85 14.91
N TRP A 122 10.42 10.25 14.19
CA TRP A 122 11.04 9.46 13.13
C TRP A 122 12.07 8.47 13.67
N LEU A 123 12.68 8.76 14.82
CA LEU A 123 13.77 7.95 15.38
C LEU A 123 13.31 6.54 15.77
N GLY A 124 14.21 5.56 15.63
CA GLY A 124 14.03 4.19 16.09
C GLY A 124 14.26 3.15 14.99
N SER A 125 14.09 1.89 15.39
CA SER A 125 14.12 0.74 14.48
C SER A 125 12.71 0.41 14.02
N TRP A 126 12.54 0.27 12.72
CA TRP A 126 11.27 0.06 12.04
C TRP A 126 11.33 -1.26 11.29
N LYS A 127 10.29 -2.09 11.43
CA LYS A 127 10.22 -3.40 10.81
C LYS A 127 8.96 -3.56 9.97
N ALA A 128 9.14 -4.14 8.80
CA ALA A 128 8.08 -4.66 7.94
C ALA A 128 8.50 -6.04 7.40
N ARG A 129 7.61 -6.67 6.64
CA ARG A 129 7.96 -7.85 5.85
C ARG A 129 9.07 -7.57 4.83
N ALA A 130 9.05 -6.39 4.23
CA ALA A 130 10.01 -5.98 3.19
C ALA A 130 11.45 -5.86 3.72
N GLY A 131 11.63 -5.45 4.98
CA GLY A 131 12.97 -5.28 5.55
C GLY A 131 12.97 -4.61 6.91
N SER A 132 14.09 -3.98 7.23
CA SER A 132 14.25 -3.10 8.40
C SER A 132 14.78 -1.75 7.98
N ILE A 133 14.33 -0.71 8.68
CA ILE A 133 14.83 0.66 8.56
C ILE A 133 15.22 1.14 9.96
N THR A 134 16.38 1.76 10.11
CA THR A 134 16.80 2.39 11.36
C THR A 134 16.99 3.88 11.10
N ILE A 135 16.39 4.72 11.94
CA ILE A 135 16.51 6.18 11.85
C ILE A 135 17.10 6.70 13.16
N GLU A 136 18.24 7.38 13.06
CA GLU A 136 19.03 7.84 14.20
C GLU A 136 19.36 9.33 14.09
N GLN A 137 19.69 9.95 15.22
CA GLN A 137 20.24 11.30 15.25
C GLN A 137 21.77 11.20 15.09
N PRO A 138 22.34 11.64 13.95
CA PRO A 138 23.79 11.66 13.76
C PRO A 138 24.40 12.79 14.57
N GLY A 139 24.77 12.52 15.83
CA GLY A 139 25.54 13.44 16.68
C GLY A 139 25.09 14.91 16.62
N GLN A 140 25.91 15.77 16.01
CA GLN A 140 25.65 17.21 15.85
C GLN A 140 25.35 17.62 14.39
N GLU A 141 25.18 16.66 13.48
CA GLU A 141 24.94 16.93 12.07
C GLU A 141 23.48 17.31 11.80
N PRO A 142 23.22 18.19 10.81
CA PRO A 142 21.85 18.57 10.47
C PRO A 142 21.13 17.46 9.70
N GLY A 143 20.03 16.98 10.27
CA GLY A 143 19.20 15.92 9.70
C GLY A 143 19.22 14.66 10.57
N LEU A 144 18.54 13.63 10.09
CA LEU A 144 18.56 12.28 10.64
C LEU A 144 19.40 11.39 9.72
N HIS A 145 19.95 10.32 10.26
CA HIS A 145 20.63 9.28 9.50
C HIS A 145 19.66 8.12 9.36
N VAL A 146 19.46 7.64 8.13
CA VAL A 146 18.62 6.48 7.85
C VAL A 146 19.46 5.38 7.25
N THR A 147 19.35 4.19 7.83
CA THR A 147 19.87 2.96 7.25
C THR A 147 18.74 1.98 7.01
N GLY A 148 18.93 1.09 6.04
CA GLY A 148 17.93 0.09 5.71
C GLY A 148 18.56 -1.16 5.13
N ASP A 149 17.95 -2.31 5.41
CA ASP A 149 18.32 -3.59 4.82
C ASP A 149 17.07 -4.33 4.34
N ALA A 150 17.12 -4.79 3.09
CA ALA A 150 16.11 -5.64 2.48
C ALA A 150 16.77 -6.84 1.81
N THR A 151 16.08 -7.98 1.78
CA THR A 151 16.60 -9.21 1.20
C THR A 151 15.50 -9.97 0.48
N TRP A 152 15.82 -10.45 -0.72
CA TRP A 152 14.95 -11.33 -1.49
C TRP A 152 15.67 -12.63 -1.84
N GLY A 153 14.94 -13.74 -1.85
CA GLY A 153 15.47 -15.06 -2.16
C GLY A 153 16.19 -15.73 -0.98
N SER A 154 16.95 -16.78 -1.26
CA SER A 154 17.74 -17.50 -0.26
C SER A 154 18.96 -18.19 -0.88
N GLY A 155 19.97 -18.47 -0.05
CA GLY A 155 21.19 -19.16 -0.47
C GLY A 155 21.94 -18.41 -1.57
N ALA A 156 22.36 -19.12 -2.62
CA ALA A 156 23.10 -18.54 -3.74
C ALA A 156 22.29 -17.54 -4.59
N SER A 157 20.96 -17.56 -4.50
CA SER A 157 20.05 -16.64 -5.23
C SER A 157 19.56 -15.49 -4.34
N THR A 158 20.38 -15.08 -3.38
CA THR A 158 20.05 -13.97 -2.47
C THR A 158 20.35 -12.64 -3.15
N HIS A 159 19.37 -11.76 -3.18
CA HIS A 159 19.51 -10.36 -3.57
C HIS A 159 19.36 -9.47 -2.34
N ILE A 160 20.21 -8.45 -2.24
CA ILE A 160 20.29 -7.56 -1.09
C ILE A 160 20.10 -6.12 -1.59
N GLY A 161 19.46 -5.31 -0.76
CA GLY A 161 19.35 -3.86 -0.93
C GLY A 161 19.69 -3.18 0.39
N GLN A 162 20.33 -2.01 0.28
CA GLN A 162 20.75 -1.22 1.42
C GLN A 162 20.41 0.25 1.21
N ILE A 163 20.04 0.92 2.29
CA ILE A 163 19.90 2.38 2.34
C ILE A 163 20.95 2.88 3.33
N ASP A 164 21.64 3.94 2.98
CA ASP A 164 22.52 4.70 3.86
C ASP A 164 22.47 6.17 3.40
N ALA A 165 21.67 6.98 4.09
CA ALA A 165 21.39 8.33 3.64
C ALA A 165 21.12 9.31 4.78
N THR A 166 21.22 10.60 4.47
CA THR A 166 20.70 11.67 5.34
C THR A 166 19.22 11.89 5.05
N LEU A 167 18.37 11.67 6.05
CA LEU A 167 16.94 11.90 6.01
C LEU A 167 16.61 13.29 6.57
N LYS A 168 15.84 14.08 5.82
CA LYS A 168 15.37 15.42 6.24
C LYS A 168 13.84 15.47 6.24
N PRO A 169 13.18 15.14 7.35
CA PRO A 169 11.73 15.23 7.46
C PRO A 169 11.19 16.64 7.24
N GLN A 170 10.10 16.72 6.50
CA GLN A 170 9.29 17.91 6.25
C GLN A 170 7.86 17.61 6.69
N GLY A 171 7.58 17.85 7.98
CA GLY A 171 6.36 17.36 8.61
C GLY A 171 6.34 15.83 8.58
N ARG A 172 5.32 15.25 7.93
CA ARG A 172 5.12 13.80 7.81
C ARG A 172 5.85 13.14 6.64
N TYR A 173 6.49 13.92 5.77
CA TYR A 173 7.10 13.41 4.55
C TYR A 173 8.63 13.54 4.61
N ALA A 174 9.33 12.58 4.01
CA ALA A 174 10.76 12.67 3.78
C ALA A 174 11.11 11.90 2.49
N MET A 175 12.27 12.21 1.90
CA MET A 175 12.78 11.48 0.74
C MET A 175 14.31 11.39 0.85
N THR A 176 14.86 10.25 0.44
CA THR A 176 16.30 10.05 0.23
C THR A 176 16.58 9.70 -1.23
N ARG A 177 17.77 10.04 -1.72
CA ARG A 177 18.23 9.68 -3.05
C ARG A 177 19.74 9.57 -3.13
N ASP A 178 20.24 8.53 -3.78
CA ASP A 178 21.67 8.23 -3.93
C ASP A 178 22.26 8.84 -5.21
N GLY A 179 22.08 10.15 -5.40
CA GLY A 179 22.67 10.91 -6.50
C GLY A 179 21.68 11.55 -7.49
N ASP A 180 22.22 12.00 -8.63
CA ASP A 180 21.63 12.59 -9.86
C ASP A 180 20.66 11.73 -10.69
N GLY A 181 21.00 10.45 -10.78
CA GLY A 181 20.66 9.55 -11.86
C GLY A 181 19.21 9.09 -11.85
N LYS A 182 18.74 8.67 -13.02
CA LYS A 182 17.40 8.10 -13.20
C LYS A 182 17.22 6.78 -12.42
N TYR A 183 18.29 6.02 -12.28
CA TYR A 183 18.29 4.69 -11.65
C TYR A 183 18.99 4.70 -10.28
N ASP A 184 19.31 5.88 -9.77
CA ASP A 184 19.85 5.98 -8.41
C ASP A 184 18.73 5.64 -7.43
N CYS A 185 19.06 4.92 -6.36
CA CYS A 185 18.09 4.56 -5.32
C CYS A 185 17.38 5.82 -4.84
N ALA A 186 16.06 5.79 -4.80
CA ALA A 186 15.24 6.85 -4.24
C ALA A 186 14.14 6.22 -3.39
N VAL A 187 13.94 6.77 -2.20
CA VAL A 187 12.97 6.26 -1.24
C VAL A 187 12.15 7.42 -0.68
N GLU A 188 10.83 7.30 -0.78
CA GLU A 188 9.88 8.19 -0.15
C GLU A 188 9.40 7.58 1.17
N TYR A 189 9.24 8.45 2.17
CA TYR A 189 8.80 8.07 3.51
C TYR A 189 7.59 8.91 3.92
N THR A 190 6.54 8.26 4.40
CA THR A 190 5.36 8.92 4.97
C THR A 190 5.10 8.42 6.38
N ARG A 191 5.10 9.33 7.35
CA ARG A 191 4.89 9.02 8.78
C ARG A 191 3.46 9.35 9.21
N ILE A 192 2.71 8.35 9.62
CA ILE A 192 1.32 8.50 10.09
C ILE A 192 1.15 7.71 11.39
N GLY A 193 0.74 8.35 12.49
CA GLY A 193 0.50 7.70 13.78
C GLY A 193 1.70 6.88 14.26
N ARG A 194 1.59 5.55 14.26
CA ARG A 194 2.67 4.59 14.59
C ARG A 194 3.34 3.92 13.39
N PHE A 195 2.94 4.28 12.17
CA PHE A 195 3.40 3.67 10.92
C PHE A 195 4.41 4.55 10.17
N LEU A 196 5.43 3.90 9.62
CA LEU A 196 6.33 4.47 8.63
C LEU A 196 6.07 3.77 7.30
N ILE A 197 5.42 4.45 6.37
CA ILE A 197 5.18 3.95 5.03
C ILE A 197 6.43 4.28 4.20
N VAL A 198 6.95 3.30 3.49
CA VAL A 198 8.16 3.40 2.68
C VAL A 198 7.81 2.95 1.26
N ASP A 199 8.21 3.75 0.27
CA ASP A 199 8.00 3.51 -1.16
C ASP A 199 9.33 3.76 -1.88
N ASP A 200 9.88 2.75 -2.55
CA ASP A 200 11.13 2.86 -3.29
C ASP A 200 10.93 2.85 -4.80
N ASN A 201 11.89 3.43 -5.51
CA ASN A 201 11.86 3.43 -6.97
C ASN A 201 12.28 2.08 -7.59
N ASN A 202 12.31 1.00 -6.80
CA ASN A 202 12.76 -0.34 -7.18
C ASN A 202 14.23 -0.41 -7.69
N ASN A 203 15.06 0.58 -7.37
CA ASN A 203 16.50 0.60 -7.70
C ASN A 203 17.40 0.55 -6.45
N CYS A 204 16.84 0.25 -5.28
CA CYS A 204 17.56 0.26 -4.01
C CYS A 204 18.20 -1.09 -3.64
N GLY A 205 18.31 -2.01 -4.60
CA GLY A 205 18.92 -3.32 -4.39
C GLY A 205 18.99 -4.18 -5.64
N GLY A 206 19.31 -5.46 -5.43
CA GLY A 206 19.28 -6.46 -6.49
C GLY A 206 17.87 -6.79 -7.00
N MET A 207 17.78 -7.71 -7.96
CA MET A 207 16.51 -8.10 -8.57
C MET A 207 15.46 -8.52 -7.52
N ASN A 208 14.24 -7.98 -7.65
CA ASN A 208 13.09 -8.19 -6.75
C ASN A 208 13.28 -7.69 -5.31
N VAL A 209 14.34 -6.93 -5.02
CA VAL A 209 14.49 -6.25 -3.74
C VAL A 209 13.75 -4.92 -3.82
N SER A 210 12.88 -4.69 -2.86
CA SER A 210 12.22 -3.41 -2.64
C SER A 210 12.03 -3.18 -1.15
N PHE A 211 12.04 -1.90 -0.76
CA PHE A 211 11.69 -1.43 0.57
C PHE A 211 10.20 -1.09 0.74
N ASP A 212 9.37 -1.34 -0.28
CA ASP A 212 7.94 -1.04 -0.25
C ASP A 212 7.23 -1.73 0.92
N GLY A 213 6.66 -0.93 1.82
CA GLY A 213 5.87 -1.48 2.91
C GLY A 213 5.43 -0.49 3.96
N VAL A 214 4.59 -0.99 4.88
CA VAL A 214 4.16 -0.28 6.08
C VAL A 214 4.92 -0.84 7.27
N TYR A 215 5.85 -0.05 7.78
CA TYR A 215 6.72 -0.41 8.89
C TYR A 215 6.13 0.05 10.22
N VAL A 216 6.39 -0.72 11.28
CA VAL A 216 6.11 -0.33 12.66
C VAL A 216 7.39 -0.34 13.48
N ARG A 217 7.41 0.47 14.54
CA ARG A 217 8.56 0.51 15.46
C ARG A 217 8.69 -0.80 16.23
N GLU A 218 9.92 -1.28 16.38
CA GLU A 218 10.30 -2.42 17.24
C GLU A 218 10.39 -2.02 18.72
#